data_AF-A0A442XVX2-F1
#
_entry.id   AF-A0A442XVX2-F1
#
_cell.length_a   1.000
_cell.length_b   1.000
_cell.length_c   1.000
_cell.angle_alpha   90.00
_cell.angle_beta   90.00
_cell.angle_gamma   90.00
#
_symmetry.space_group_name_H-M   'P 1'
#
loop_
_entity.id
_entity.type
_entity.pdbx_description
1 polymer ?
#
loop_
_entity_poly.entity_id
_entity_poly.type
_entity_poly.pdbx_seq_one_letter_code
_entity_poly.pdbx_strand_id
1 'polypeptide(L)' 'MPIYRKANELGVFSASEVATLGRVFDRLKREGDSEQLREALASRILANYTAGITDEDELVLASKPPLGR' A
#
# COMPACT_ATOMS: atom_id res chain seq x y z
N MET A 1 0.01 13.79 -5.03
CA MET A 1 -0.94 13.54 -6.14
C MET A 1 -2.38 13.80 -5.70
N PRO A 2 -3.21 14.52 -6.49
CA PRO A 2 -4.60 14.87 -6.16
C PRO A 2 -5.57 13.68 -6.04
N ILE A 3 -5.18 12.50 -6.54
CA ILE A 3 -5.95 11.25 -6.40
C ILE A 3 -6.09 10.79 -4.94
N TYR A 4 -5.03 10.91 -4.13
CA TYR A 4 -5.07 10.46 -2.73
C TYR A 4 -5.98 11.33 -1.86
N ARG A 5 -6.15 12.62 -2.20
CA ARG A 5 -7.09 13.52 -1.51
C ARG A 5 -8.55 13.20 -1.87
N LYS A 6 -8.84 12.90 -3.15
CA LYS A 6 -10.18 12.50 -3.62
C LYS A 6 -10.63 11.13 -3.09
N ALA A 7 -9.71 10.18 -2.92
CA ALA A 7 -10.05 8.85 -2.39
C ALA A 7 -10.51 8.91 -0.92
N ASN A 8 -9.95 9.84 -0.13
CA ASN A 8 -10.33 10.07 1.27
C ASN A 8 -11.68 10.82 1.38
N GLU A 9 -11.96 11.76 0.48
CA GLU A 9 -13.25 12.49 0.43
C GLU A 9 -14.43 11.65 -0.10
N LEU A 10 -14.18 10.58 -0.87
CA LEU A 10 -15.22 9.71 -1.44
C LEU A 10 -15.54 8.45 -0.61
N GLY A 11 -14.89 8.25 0.53
CA GLY A 11 -15.21 7.14 1.45
C GLY A 11 -14.94 5.74 0.88
N VAL A 12 -14.03 5.59 -0.09
CA VAL A 12 -13.69 4.28 -0.68
C VAL A 12 -12.99 3.37 0.32
N PHE A 13 -12.24 3.95 1.25
CA PHE A 13 -11.61 3.25 2.37
C PHE A 13 -11.97 3.97 3.68
N SER A 14 -12.31 3.19 4.70
CA SER A 14 -12.45 3.68 6.06
C SER A 14 -11.10 4.08 6.66
N ALA A 15 -11.13 4.87 7.73
CA ALA A 15 -9.91 5.27 8.45
C ALA A 15 -9.09 4.07 8.93
N SER A 16 -9.77 2.98 9.34
CA SER A 16 -9.12 1.73 9.76
C SER A 16 -8.39 1.05 8.60
N GLU A 17 -8.98 1.03 7.41
CA GLU A 17 -8.36 0.46 6.22
C GLU A 17 -7.14 1.27 5.79
N VAL A 18 -7.25 2.60 5.78
CA VAL A 18 -6.12 3.49 5.50
C VAL A 18 -4.99 3.26 6.52
N ALA A 19 -5.31 3.07 7.80
CA ALA A 19 -4.32 2.79 8.82
C ALA A 19 -3.61 1.45 8.59
N THR A 20 -4.36 0.40 8.21
CA THR A 20 -3.77 -0.92 7.88
C THR A 20 -2.87 -0.83 6.65
N LEU A 21 -3.33 -0.21 5.56
CA LEU A 21 -2.53 -0.02 4.34
C LEU A 21 -1.25 0.79 4.63
N GLY A 22 -1.33 1.80 5.50
CA GLY A 22 -0.18 2.58 5.96
C GLY A 22 0.86 1.72 6.71
N ARG A 23 0.42 0.88 7.65
CA ARG A 23 1.34 -0.02 8.39
C ARG A 23 2.03 -1.03 7.46
N VAL A 24 1.30 -1.61 6.50
CA VAL A 24 1.88 -2.51 5.50
C VAL A 24 2.92 -1.79 4.64
N PHE A 25 2.61 -0.58 4.19
CA PHE A 25 3.55 0.23 3.42
C PHE A 25 4.81 0.53 4.23
N ASP A 26 4.67 0.92 5.50
CA ASP A 26 5.81 1.22 6.38
C ASP A 26 6.69 0.00 6.67
N ARG A 27 6.10 -1.20 6.75
CA ARG A 27 6.85 -2.46 6.91
C ARG A 27 7.64 -2.85 5.67
N LEU A 28 7.17 -2.47 4.48
CA LEU A 28 7.76 -2.89 3.20
C LEU A 28 8.68 -1.84 2.55
N LYS A 29 8.45 -0.55 2.81
CA LYS A 29 9.28 0.52 2.25
C LYS A 29 10.71 0.41 2.77
N ARG A 30 11.68 0.75 1.94
CA ARG A 30 13.10 0.79 2.31
C ARG A 30 13.54 2.23 2.45
N GLU A 31 14.45 2.46 3.40
CA GLU A 31 15.11 3.76 3.48
C GLU A 31 15.89 4.03 2.19
N GLY A 32 15.72 5.22 1.63
CA GLY A 32 16.32 5.58 0.35
C GLY A 32 15.52 5.18 -0.90
N ASP A 33 14.37 4.51 -0.78
CA ASP A 33 13.50 4.26 -1.94
C ASP A 33 13.15 5.59 -2.62
N SER A 34 13.31 5.62 -3.94
CA SER A 34 12.88 6.74 -4.78
C SER A 34 11.35 6.88 -4.74
N GLU A 35 10.85 8.04 -5.13
CA GLU A 35 9.40 8.28 -5.22
C GLU A 35 8.71 7.24 -6.10
N GLN A 36 9.34 6.85 -7.22
CA GLN A 36 8.81 5.85 -8.14
C GLN A 36 8.73 4.46 -7.51
N LEU A 37 9.72 4.06 -6.70
CA LEU A 37 9.69 2.78 -6.00
C LEU A 37 8.60 2.76 -4.92
N ARG A 38 8.43 3.86 -4.20
CA ARG A 38 7.36 4.03 -3.22
C ARG A 38 5.98 3.99 -3.87
N GLU A 39 5.80 4.65 -5.02
CA GLU A 39 4.54 4.64 -5.76
C GLU A 39 4.21 3.22 -6.29
N ALA A 40 5.22 2.50 -6.80
CA ALA A 40 5.06 1.12 -7.25
C ALA A 40 4.71 0.17 -6.08
N LEU A 41 5.28 0.39 -4.90
CA LEU A 41 4.93 -0.36 -3.69
C LEU A 41 3.48 -0.09 -3.26
N ALA A 42 3.10 1.19 -3.15
CA ALA A 42 1.74 1.59 -2.77
C ALA A 42 0.68 1.01 -3.73
N SER A 43 0.94 1.09 -5.04
CA SER A 43 0.04 0.54 -6.07
C SER A 43 -0.19 -0.95 -5.91
N ARG A 44 0.87 -1.70 -5.56
CA ARG A 44 0.79 -3.15 -5.37
C ARG A 44 0.03 -3.55 -4.11
N ILE A 45 0.25 -2.83 -3.02
CA ILE A 45 -0.48 -3.03 -1.76
C ILE A 45 -1.97 -2.80 -2.02
N LEU A 46 -2.32 -1.71 -2.70
CA LEU A 46 -3.70 -1.42 -3.06
C LEU A 46 -4.31 -2.51 -3.96
N ALA A 47 -3.60 -2.95 -5.00
CA ALA A 47 -4.07 -4.00 -5.89
C ALA A 47 -4.37 -5.31 -5.12
N ASN A 48 -3.44 -5.76 -4.28
CA ASN A 48 -3.61 -6.97 -3.47
C ASN A 48 -4.77 -6.85 -2.46
N TYR A 49 -4.91 -5.68 -1.81
CA TYR A 49 -6.02 -5.42 -0.89
C TYR A 49 -7.37 -5.47 -1.61
N THR A 50 -7.48 -4.81 -2.77
CA THR A 50 -8.71 -4.83 -3.58
C THR A 50 -9.02 -6.20 -4.18
N ALA A 51 -8.03 -7.08 -4.30
CA ALA A 51 -8.21 -8.48 -4.67
C ALA A 51 -8.72 -9.36 -3.51
N GLY A 52 -8.95 -8.78 -2.33
CA GLY A 52 -9.52 -9.45 -1.16
C GLY A 52 -8.52 -9.85 -0.08
N ILE A 53 -7.22 -9.54 -0.25
CA ILE A 53 -6.20 -9.81 0.76
C ILE A 53 -6.26 -8.71 1.84
N THR A 54 -7.04 -8.97 2.88
CA THR A 54 -7.34 -7.98 3.93
C THR A 54 -6.56 -8.19 5.22
N ASP A 55 -6.02 -9.40 5.44
CA ASP A 55 -5.11 -9.66 6.56
C ASP A 55 -3.78 -8.93 6.35
N GLU A 56 -3.28 -8.31 7.42
CA GLU A 56 -2.11 -7.44 7.34
C GLU A 56 -0.83 -8.22 6.99
N ASP A 57 -0.63 -9.39 7.59
CA ASP A 57 0.57 -10.20 7.37
C ASP A 57 0.54 -10.87 6.00
N GLU A 58 -0.63 -11.34 5.56
CA GLU A 58 -0.81 -11.84 4.18
C GLU A 58 -0.55 -10.73 3.16
N LEU A 59 -1.04 -9.52 3.42
CA LEU A 59 -0.86 -8.39 2.52
C LEU A 59 0.62 -7.97 2.44
N VAL A 60 1.35 -8.04 3.55
CA VAL A 60 2.81 -7.85 3.57
C VAL A 60 3.48 -8.89 2.68
N LEU A 61 3.15 -10.18 2.84
CA LEU A 61 3.75 -11.27 2.06
C LEU A 61 3.47 -11.12 0.56
N ALA A 62 2.22 -10.85 0.19
CA ALA A 62 1.78 -10.69 -1.20
C ALA A 62 2.38 -9.45 -1.87
N SER A 63 2.71 -8.40 -1.09
CA SER A 63 3.16 -7.12 -1.61
C SER A 63 4.68 -6.94 -1.63
N LYS A 64 5.45 -7.94 -1.19
CA LYS A 64 6.92 -7.85 -1.15
C LYS A 64 7.52 -7.49 -2.51
N PRO A 65 8.46 -6.53 -2.57
CA PRO A 65 9.25 -6.30 -3.78
C PRO A 65 10.06 -7.56 -4.14
N PRO A 66 10.17 -7.92 -5.44
CA PRO A 66 11.03 -9.01 -5.86
C PRO A 66 12.47 -8.73 -5.40
N LEU A 67 13.11 -9.75 -4.81
CA LEU A 67 14.50 -9.68 -4.37
C LEU A 67 15.39 -9.58 -5.62
N GLY A 68 15.91 -8.38 -5.93
CA GLY A 68 16.89 -8.20 -7.00
C GLY A 68 16.65 -7.06 -7.98
N ARG A 69 16.17 -5.91 -7.51
CA ARG A 69 16.31 -4.63 -8.25
C ARG A 69 16.82 -3.55 -7.32
#